data_AF-A0A369GI17-F1
#
_entry.id   AF-A0A369GI17-F1
#
_cell.length_a   1.000
_cell.length_b   1.000
_cell.length_c   1.000
_cell.angle_alpha   90.00
_cell.angle_beta   90.00
_cell.angle_gamma   90.00
#
_symmetry.space_group_name_H-M   'P 1'
#
loop_
_entity.id
_entity.type
_entity.pdbx_description
1 polymer ?
#
loop_
_entity_poly.entity_id
_entity_poly.type
_entity_poly.pdbx_seq_one_letter_code
_entity_poly.pdbx_strand_id
1 'polypeptide(L)'
;MVFLIDLPRLDKVADHKPTPFSRELERFLRAMGIESKMIDTLTSYDFSKTAGLGFVYTSPGGHMDESLKRTGYCGLGAAVRTLGLATAEPIELDMSASLGNLKCGFVEALYNACQGDDGMKEYRQRTAAKPTRKPDDKPRDWQQLKDRIRIYFPTNQTVSDSRGGRRAGGTICVQSRWWRSPDFPTELMRDCINTREGLLMHTKMVLVRGQRRAWAYVGSANLSESAWGRLCKDRQSGKAKMSCRNWECGVVVPVPVGGGGVAADLGVFRGTVPVPMQVPGRAYGATEEPWFFDGA
;
A
#
# COMPACT_ATOMS: atom_id res chain seq x y z
N MET A 1 -13.02 -5.43 -4.59
CA MET A 1 -13.52 -4.97 -3.28
C MET A 1 -13.93 -3.50 -3.43
N VAL A 2 -14.92 -3.04 -2.68
CA VAL A 2 -15.36 -1.64 -2.70
C VAL A 2 -15.47 -1.16 -1.24
N PHE A 3 -14.94 0.03 -0.95
CA PHE A 3 -15.18 0.73 0.31
C PHE A 3 -16.39 1.65 0.14
N LEU A 4 -17.37 1.51 1.03
CA LEU A 4 -18.59 2.31 1.04
C LEU A 4 -18.74 2.95 2.41
N ILE A 5 -19.07 4.25 2.42
CA ILE A 5 -19.36 4.99 3.64
C ILE A 5 -20.54 5.93 3.39
N ASP A 6 -21.40 6.02 4.39
CA ASP A 6 -22.54 6.91 4.40
C ASP A 6 -22.19 8.20 5.16
N LEU A 7 -22.34 9.34 4.50
CA LEU A 7 -22.05 10.68 5.00
C LEU A 7 -23.33 11.51 4.86
N PRO A 8 -24.17 11.62 5.91
CA PRO A 8 -25.43 12.31 5.81
C PRO A 8 -25.23 13.82 5.63
N ARG A 9 -26.17 14.49 4.99
CA ARG A 9 -26.16 15.95 4.85
C ARG A 9 -26.43 16.60 6.21
N LEU A 10 -25.69 17.65 6.52
CA LEU A 10 -25.88 18.48 7.71
C LEU A 10 -27.04 19.45 7.52
N ASP A 11 -27.77 19.75 8.59
CA ASP A 11 -28.80 20.79 8.60
C ASP A 11 -28.21 22.19 8.42
N LYS A 12 -27.02 22.42 9.01
CA LYS A 12 -26.27 23.67 8.90
C LYS A 12 -24.82 23.38 8.53
N VAL A 13 -24.32 24.04 7.50
CA VAL A 13 -22.91 23.93 7.07
C VAL A 13 -21.94 24.30 8.20
N ALA A 14 -22.34 25.21 9.10
CA ALA A 14 -21.54 25.61 10.27
C ALA A 14 -21.24 24.46 11.25
N ASP A 15 -22.00 23.36 11.19
CA ASP A 15 -21.80 22.20 12.07
C ASP A 15 -20.73 21.23 11.53
N HIS A 16 -20.21 21.49 10.32
CA HIS A 16 -19.19 20.64 9.71
C HIS A 16 -17.90 20.63 10.54
N LYS A 17 -17.45 19.42 10.87
CA LYS A 17 -16.19 19.19 11.58
C LYS A 17 -15.26 18.37 10.68
N PRO A 18 -14.15 18.95 10.18
CA PRO A 18 -13.25 18.23 9.31
C PRO A 18 -12.48 17.18 10.08
N THR A 19 -12.45 15.96 9.56
CA THR A 19 -11.65 14.84 10.08
C THR A 19 -10.28 14.78 9.39
N PRO A 20 -9.31 14.01 9.91
CA PRO A 20 -8.09 13.75 9.16
C PRO A 20 -8.35 13.21 7.76
N PHE A 21 -9.32 12.29 7.62
CA PHE A 21 -9.75 11.75 6.34
C PHE A 21 -10.25 12.83 5.38
N SER A 22 -11.19 13.69 5.81
CA SER A 22 -11.79 14.71 4.93
C SER A 22 -10.76 15.72 4.45
N ARG A 23 -9.81 16.09 5.32
CA ARG A 23 -8.72 17.03 4.98
C ARG A 23 -7.80 16.48 3.89
N GLU A 24 -7.43 15.21 3.95
CA GLU A 24 -6.59 14.61 2.89
C GLU A 24 -7.40 14.35 1.60
N LEU A 25 -8.69 14.00 1.70
CA LEU A 25 -9.58 13.92 0.54
C LEU A 25 -9.67 15.28 -0.20
N GLU A 26 -9.92 16.37 0.52
CA GLU A 26 -9.96 17.71 -0.06
C GLU A 26 -8.65 18.07 -0.75
N ARG A 27 -7.50 17.78 -0.13
CA ARG A 27 -6.19 18.03 -0.73
C ARG A 27 -5.99 17.25 -2.01
N PHE A 28 -6.38 15.97 -2.02
CA PHE A 28 -6.32 15.14 -3.21
C PHE A 28 -7.18 15.69 -4.34
N LEU A 29 -8.41 16.10 -4.05
CA LEU A 29 -9.31 16.71 -5.03
C LEU A 29 -8.74 18.04 -5.56
N ARG A 30 -8.18 18.89 -4.69
CA ARG A 30 -7.50 20.13 -5.11
C ARG A 30 -6.30 19.83 -6.02
N ALA A 31 -5.50 18.80 -5.68
CA ALA A 31 -4.37 18.38 -6.49
C ALA A 31 -4.80 17.86 -7.88
N MET A 32 -5.94 17.18 -7.96
CA MET A 32 -6.57 16.73 -9.21
C MET A 32 -7.11 17.89 -10.08
N GLY A 33 -7.07 19.13 -9.59
CA GLY A 33 -7.59 20.30 -10.29
C GLY A 33 -9.11 20.44 -10.21
N ILE A 34 -9.76 19.75 -9.26
CA ILE A 34 -11.20 19.88 -9.03
C ILE A 34 -11.50 21.29 -8.51
N GLU A 35 -12.54 21.92 -9.07
CA GLU A 35 -12.91 23.30 -8.72
C GLU A 35 -13.25 23.45 -7.23
N SER A 36 -12.74 24.52 -6.61
CA SER A 36 -12.97 24.79 -5.18
C SER A 36 -14.45 24.76 -4.81
N LYS A 37 -15.33 25.32 -5.64
CA LYS A 37 -16.78 25.32 -5.37
C LYS A 37 -17.35 23.92 -5.21
N MET A 38 -16.88 22.94 -6.00
CA MET A 38 -17.33 21.55 -5.88
C MET A 38 -16.77 20.90 -4.62
N ILE A 39 -15.52 21.18 -4.27
CA ILE A 39 -14.89 20.67 -3.05
C ILE A 39 -15.59 21.25 -1.81
N ASP A 40 -15.93 22.54 -1.84
CA ASP A 40 -16.58 23.23 -0.74
C ASP A 40 -17.96 22.63 -0.44
N THR A 41 -18.61 21.94 -1.42
CA THR A 41 -19.86 21.21 -1.16
C THR A 41 -19.70 20.06 -0.16
N LEU A 42 -18.49 19.52 0.03
CA LEU A 42 -18.21 18.49 1.04
C LEU A 42 -18.49 18.98 2.46
N THR A 43 -18.39 20.29 2.70
CA THR A 43 -18.73 20.90 4.00
C THR A 43 -20.22 20.81 4.34
N SER A 44 -21.07 20.44 3.38
CA SER A 44 -22.49 20.18 3.62
C SER A 44 -22.78 18.81 4.23
N TYR A 45 -21.76 17.96 4.44
CA TYR A 45 -21.93 16.58 4.90
C TYR A 45 -21.20 16.31 6.22
N ASP A 46 -21.73 15.39 7.01
CA ASP A 46 -21.14 14.93 8.27
C ASP A 46 -20.06 13.87 7.99
N PHE A 47 -18.80 14.26 8.20
CA PHE A 47 -17.65 13.38 8.07
C PHE A 47 -17.30 12.65 9.38
N SER A 48 -18.06 12.77 10.46
CA SER A 48 -17.76 12.18 11.78
C SER A 48 -17.44 10.68 11.73
N LYS A 49 -18.15 9.91 10.90
CA LYS A 49 -17.89 8.46 10.69
C LYS A 49 -16.52 8.15 10.07
N THR A 50 -15.81 9.13 9.53
CA THR A 50 -14.45 8.98 9.00
C THR A 50 -13.36 9.28 10.03
N ALA A 51 -13.70 9.66 11.27
CA ALA A 51 -12.71 10.09 12.26
C ALA A 51 -11.65 9.02 12.58
N GLY A 52 -12.02 7.74 12.50
CA GLY A 52 -11.13 6.60 12.67
C GLY A 52 -10.53 6.05 11.38
N LEU A 53 -10.70 6.72 10.23
CA LEU A 53 -10.22 6.24 8.93
C LEU A 53 -9.12 7.17 8.39
N GLY A 54 -8.18 6.60 7.63
CA GLY A 54 -7.15 7.36 6.93
C GLY A 54 -7.46 7.43 5.44
N PHE A 55 -7.37 8.60 4.83
CA PHE A 55 -7.35 8.73 3.38
C PHE A 55 -5.90 8.88 2.92
N VAL A 56 -5.46 7.98 2.05
CA VAL A 56 -4.09 7.95 1.52
C VAL A 56 -4.15 8.14 0.02
N TYR A 57 -3.31 9.02 -0.52
CA TYR A 57 -3.26 9.27 -1.95
C TYR A 57 -1.84 9.42 -2.47
N THR A 58 -1.72 9.24 -3.78
CA THR A 58 -0.54 9.61 -4.56
C THR A 58 -0.96 10.58 -5.65
N SER A 59 -0.19 11.65 -5.80
CA SER A 59 -0.32 12.61 -6.90
C SER A 59 0.98 12.64 -7.72
N PRO A 60 0.94 12.60 -9.06
CA PRO A 60 2.13 12.68 -9.91
C PRO A 60 2.96 13.94 -9.65
N GLY A 61 4.27 13.84 -9.85
CA GLY A 61 5.20 14.96 -9.73
C GLY A 61 6.27 14.76 -8.65
N GLY A 62 7.06 15.81 -8.45
CA GLY A 62 8.10 15.87 -7.43
C GLY A 62 7.65 16.70 -6.23
N HIS A 63 7.60 16.07 -5.06
CA HIS A 63 7.12 16.66 -3.82
C HIS A 63 8.27 16.84 -2.83
N MET A 64 8.38 18.02 -2.24
CA MET A 64 9.46 18.40 -1.31
C MET A 64 8.88 19.02 -0.04
N ASP A 65 9.76 19.21 0.96
CA ASP A 65 9.43 19.75 2.27
C ASP A 65 8.14 19.13 2.89
N GLU A 66 7.09 19.89 3.16
CA GLU A 66 5.85 19.35 3.75
C GLU A 66 5.00 18.51 2.79
N SER A 67 5.09 18.76 1.48
CA SER A 67 4.30 18.01 0.49
C SER A 67 4.79 16.56 0.33
N LEU A 68 6.09 16.31 0.53
CA LEU A 68 6.65 14.96 0.44
C LEU A 68 6.05 14.03 1.51
N LYS A 69 5.68 14.57 2.68
CA LYS A 69 5.14 13.80 3.81
C LYS A 69 3.70 13.33 3.60
N ARG A 70 3.02 13.80 2.54
CA ARG A 70 1.56 13.64 2.35
C ARG A 70 1.17 12.69 1.24
N THR A 71 2.11 12.33 0.37
CA THR A 71 1.85 11.55 -0.85
C THR A 71 2.59 10.22 -0.83
N GLY A 72 2.06 9.22 -1.52
CA GLY A 72 2.72 7.93 -1.65
C GLY A 72 2.92 7.23 -0.30
N TYR A 73 4.00 6.45 -0.19
CA TYR A 73 4.29 5.73 1.06
C TYR A 73 4.61 6.65 2.24
N CYS A 74 5.08 7.88 2.00
CA CYS A 74 5.24 8.87 3.07
C CYS A 74 3.88 9.30 3.63
N GLY A 75 2.90 9.54 2.75
CA GLY A 75 1.51 9.82 3.12
C GLY A 75 0.86 8.66 3.89
N LEU A 76 1.16 7.42 3.49
CA LEU A 76 0.74 6.23 4.25
C LEU A 76 1.27 6.26 5.68
N GLY A 77 2.57 6.50 5.87
CA GLY A 77 3.17 6.58 7.20
C GLY A 77 2.60 7.72 8.06
N ALA A 78 2.32 8.88 7.45
CA ALA A 78 1.64 9.99 8.11
C ALA A 78 0.21 9.61 8.56
N ALA A 79 -0.56 8.91 7.71
CA ALA A 79 -1.89 8.41 8.06
C ALA A 79 -1.84 7.41 9.22
N VAL A 80 -0.91 6.45 9.18
CA VAL A 80 -0.67 5.46 10.25
C VAL A 80 -0.34 6.15 11.58
N ARG A 81 0.50 7.20 11.58
CA ARG A 81 0.77 8.00 12.79
C ARG A 81 -0.46 8.76 13.27
N THR A 82 -1.19 9.41 12.36
CA THR A 82 -2.36 10.23 12.68
C THR A 82 -3.48 9.42 13.32
N LEU A 83 -3.67 8.18 12.86
CA LEU A 83 -4.62 7.23 13.44
C LEU A 83 -4.14 6.59 14.75
N GLY A 84 -2.96 6.99 15.24
CA GLY A 84 -2.37 6.41 16.44
C GLY A 84 -1.99 4.95 16.27
N LEU A 85 -1.71 4.48 15.04
CA LEU A 85 -1.36 3.09 14.71
C LEU A 85 0.15 2.82 14.65
N ALA A 86 0.97 3.87 14.55
CA ALA A 86 2.43 3.75 14.44
C ALA A 86 3.06 2.94 15.59
N THR A 87 4.08 2.14 15.28
CA THR A 87 4.72 1.25 16.25
C THR A 87 6.20 1.04 15.94
N ALA A 88 7.01 0.84 16.97
CA ALA A 88 8.40 0.37 16.84
C ALA A 88 8.49 -1.16 16.87
N GLU A 89 7.44 -1.85 17.31
CA GLU A 89 7.38 -3.31 17.33
C GLU A 89 7.33 -3.88 15.91
N PRO A 90 7.88 -5.08 15.68
CA PRO A 90 7.75 -5.76 14.40
C PRO A 90 6.28 -5.98 14.01
N ILE A 91 6.00 -5.87 12.72
CA ILE A 91 4.68 -6.09 12.12
C ILE A 91 4.80 -7.16 11.03
N GLU A 92 3.70 -7.83 10.75
CA GLU A 92 3.54 -8.74 9.63
C GLU A 92 2.71 -8.04 8.54
N LEU A 93 3.14 -8.19 7.28
CA LEU A 93 2.51 -7.59 6.12
C LEU A 93 2.09 -8.67 5.12
N ASP A 94 0.83 -8.62 4.72
CA ASP A 94 0.28 -9.40 3.62
C ASP A 94 -0.25 -8.42 2.55
N MET A 95 0.36 -8.43 1.36
CA MET A 95 0.08 -7.46 0.29
C MET A 95 -0.43 -8.17 -0.96
N SER A 96 -1.54 -7.72 -1.55
CA SER A 96 -2.01 -8.18 -2.86
C SER A 96 -2.08 -7.00 -3.80
N ALA A 97 -1.44 -7.10 -4.98
CA ALA A 97 -1.45 -6.08 -6.02
C ALA A 97 -0.81 -6.58 -7.32
N SER A 98 -0.98 -5.87 -8.44
CA SER A 98 -0.07 -6.02 -9.58
C SER A 98 1.31 -5.46 -9.23
N LEU A 99 2.36 -5.88 -9.94
CA LEU A 99 3.74 -5.65 -9.55
C LEU A 99 4.48 -4.79 -10.58
N GLY A 100 5.17 -3.77 -10.08
CA GLY A 100 6.20 -3.05 -10.84
C GLY A 100 7.56 -3.76 -10.77
N ASN A 101 8.61 -3.01 -11.12
CA ASN A 101 9.99 -3.41 -10.84
C ASN A 101 10.25 -3.31 -9.32
N LEU A 102 9.96 -4.38 -8.58
CA LEU A 102 10.13 -4.41 -7.14
C LEU A 102 11.60 -4.51 -6.76
N LYS A 103 12.04 -3.62 -5.88
CA LYS A 103 13.37 -3.60 -5.29
C LYS A 103 13.28 -3.74 -3.78
N CYS A 104 14.26 -4.40 -3.17
CA CYS A 104 14.27 -4.68 -1.73
C CYS A 104 14.19 -3.40 -0.88
N GLY A 105 14.88 -2.33 -1.28
CA GLY A 105 14.80 -1.02 -0.60
C GLY A 105 13.41 -0.38 -0.67
N PHE A 106 12.69 -0.51 -1.79
CA PHE A 106 11.31 -0.03 -1.88
C PHE A 106 10.37 -0.83 -0.95
N VAL A 107 10.54 -2.15 -0.90
CA VAL A 107 9.78 -3.02 0.02
C VAL A 107 10.05 -2.65 1.48
N GLU A 108 11.31 -2.38 1.83
CA GLU A 108 11.69 -1.88 3.17
C GLU A 108 11.05 -0.51 3.48
N ALA A 109 11.07 0.43 2.53
CA ALA A 109 10.45 1.74 2.71
C ALA A 109 8.94 1.61 2.98
N LEU A 110 8.25 0.73 2.26
CA LEU A 110 6.81 0.48 2.46
C LEU A 110 6.53 -0.23 3.80
N TYR A 111 7.36 -1.19 4.19
CA TYR A 111 7.29 -1.82 5.51
C TYR A 111 7.44 -0.78 6.63
N ASN A 112 8.45 0.09 6.53
CA ASN A 112 8.68 1.17 7.48
C ASN A 112 7.48 2.14 7.51
N ALA A 113 6.92 2.51 6.35
CA ALA A 113 5.71 3.33 6.27
C ALA A 113 4.50 2.65 6.96
N CYS A 114 4.38 1.32 6.89
CA CYS A 114 3.36 0.58 7.62
C CYS A 114 3.58 0.57 9.15
N GLN A 115 4.82 0.75 9.61
CA GLN A 115 5.12 1.06 11.02
C GLN A 115 4.87 2.53 11.37
N GLY A 116 4.54 3.34 10.37
CA GLY A 116 4.29 4.76 10.49
C GLY A 116 5.45 5.64 10.09
N ASP A 117 6.57 5.14 9.56
CA ASP A 117 7.74 5.95 9.14
C ASP A 117 7.39 7.05 8.13
N ASP A 118 8.09 8.20 8.16
CA ASP A 118 7.86 9.30 7.21
C ASP A 118 8.62 9.11 5.88
N GLY A 119 9.14 7.89 5.63
CA GLY A 119 9.97 7.53 4.51
C GLY A 119 11.46 7.81 4.71
N MET A 120 11.84 8.54 5.76
CA MET A 120 13.22 8.98 5.91
C MET A 120 14.15 7.89 6.44
N LYS A 121 13.63 6.80 7.04
CA LYS A 121 14.49 5.73 7.59
C LYS A 121 15.29 5.02 6.50
N GLU A 122 14.61 4.46 5.50
CA GLU A 122 15.28 3.82 4.34
C GLU A 122 16.11 4.84 3.57
N TYR A 123 15.55 6.02 3.31
CA TYR A 123 16.21 7.07 2.53
C TYR A 123 17.55 7.47 3.14
N ARG A 124 17.58 7.79 4.45
CA ARG A 124 18.81 8.19 5.15
C ARG A 124 19.84 7.06 5.13
N GLN A 125 19.43 5.82 5.37
CA GLN A 125 20.33 4.66 5.35
C GLN A 125 20.96 4.47 3.96
N ARG A 126 20.16 4.56 2.90
CA ARG A 126 20.63 4.44 1.52
C ARG A 126 21.55 5.60 1.13
N THR A 127 21.24 6.84 1.52
CA THR A 127 22.06 8.01 1.16
C THR A 127 23.32 8.18 2.01
N ALA A 128 23.36 7.60 3.21
CA ALA A 128 24.54 7.62 4.08
C ALA A 128 25.52 6.47 3.81
N ALA A 129 25.13 5.48 2.99
CA ALA A 129 25.98 4.35 2.68
C ALA A 129 27.23 4.77 1.88
N LYS A 130 28.38 4.14 2.20
CA LYS A 130 29.64 4.29 1.45
C LYS A 130 29.43 3.92 -0.03
N PRO A 131 30.23 4.48 -0.97
CA PRO A 131 30.09 4.26 -2.42
C PRO A 131 30.16 2.80 -2.90
N THR A 132 30.52 1.85 -2.04
CA THR A 132 30.58 0.42 -2.36
C THR A 132 29.24 -0.31 -2.28
N ARG A 133 28.22 0.23 -1.61
CA ARG A 133 26.88 -0.37 -1.54
C ARG A 133 26.02 0.12 -2.70
N LYS A 134 25.46 -0.79 -3.49
CA LYS A 134 24.56 -0.42 -4.58
C LYS A 134 23.23 0.06 -4.00
N PRO A 135 22.55 1.03 -4.64
CA PRO A 135 21.28 1.58 -4.13
C PRO A 135 20.16 0.55 -3.92
N ASP A 136 20.21 -0.59 -4.60
CA ASP A 136 19.19 -1.64 -4.56
C ASP A 136 19.67 -2.92 -3.84
N ASP A 137 20.82 -2.89 -3.16
CA ASP A 137 21.29 -4.01 -2.33
C ASP A 137 20.27 -4.33 -1.22
N LYS A 138 20.19 -5.61 -0.86
CA LYS A 138 19.33 -6.08 0.23
C LYS A 138 19.64 -5.30 1.53
N PRO A 139 18.61 -4.86 2.28
CA PRO A 139 18.79 -4.25 3.59
C PRO A 139 19.55 -5.16 4.56
N ARG A 140 20.21 -4.60 5.57
CA ARG A 140 20.96 -5.41 6.56
C ARG A 140 20.04 -6.39 7.29
N ASP A 141 18.82 -5.95 7.59
CA ASP A 141 17.83 -6.74 8.31
C ASP A 141 16.87 -7.50 7.37
N TRP A 142 17.27 -7.70 6.10
CA TRP A 142 16.41 -8.34 5.09
C TRP A 142 15.93 -9.73 5.52
N GLN A 143 16.77 -10.47 6.25
CA GLN A 143 16.39 -11.78 6.76
C GLN A 143 15.19 -11.71 7.71
N GLN A 144 15.09 -10.66 8.53
CA GLN A 144 13.94 -10.46 9.42
C GLN A 144 12.73 -9.93 8.64
N LEU A 145 12.96 -9.06 7.65
CA LEU A 145 11.88 -8.52 6.82
C LEU A 145 11.21 -9.61 5.98
N LYS A 146 11.98 -10.52 5.38
CA LYS A 146 11.43 -11.56 4.50
C LYS A 146 10.54 -12.57 5.23
N ASP A 147 10.77 -12.79 6.52
CA ASP A 147 9.94 -13.68 7.34
C ASP A 147 8.59 -13.04 7.70
N ARG A 148 8.46 -11.71 7.51
CA ARG A 148 7.31 -10.91 7.90
C ARG A 148 6.46 -10.41 6.74
N ILE A 149 6.99 -10.44 5.52
CA ILE A 149 6.37 -9.87 4.33
C ILE A 149 5.95 -10.98 3.38
N ARG A 150 4.69 -10.92 2.95
CA ARG A 150 4.08 -11.86 1.99
C ARG A 150 3.42 -11.06 0.88
N ILE A 151 3.83 -11.29 -0.37
CA ILE A 151 3.30 -10.60 -1.56
C ILE A 151 2.51 -11.61 -2.40
N TYR A 152 1.20 -11.44 -2.45
CA TYR A 152 0.28 -12.29 -3.16
C TYR A 152 0.15 -11.83 -4.60
N PHE A 153 0.57 -12.68 -5.52
CA PHE A 153 0.39 -12.51 -6.96
C PHE A 153 0.13 -13.90 -7.59
N PRO A 154 -0.78 -14.04 -8.57
CA PRO A 154 -1.12 -15.37 -9.08
C PRO A 154 0.01 -15.95 -9.94
N THR A 155 0.26 -17.26 -9.77
CA THR A 155 1.13 -18.01 -10.69
C THR A 155 0.51 -18.09 -12.08
N ASN A 156 1.33 -18.44 -13.08
CA ASN A 156 0.82 -18.72 -14.43
C ASN A 156 -0.21 -19.86 -14.43
N GLN A 157 -0.04 -20.84 -13.55
CA GLN A 157 -0.98 -21.95 -13.37
C GLN A 157 -2.31 -21.45 -12.80
N THR A 158 -2.29 -20.66 -11.71
CA THR A 158 -3.49 -20.06 -11.12
C THR A 158 -4.30 -19.23 -12.12
N VAL A 159 -3.64 -18.49 -13.02
CA VAL A 159 -4.34 -17.76 -14.09
C VAL A 159 -4.91 -18.71 -15.15
N SER A 160 -4.13 -19.71 -15.57
CA SER A 160 -4.56 -20.70 -16.56
C SER A 160 -5.77 -21.51 -16.07
N ASP A 161 -5.82 -21.85 -14.79
CA ASP A 161 -6.90 -22.62 -14.15
C ASP A 161 -8.09 -21.76 -13.70
N SER A 162 -7.99 -20.43 -13.86
CA SER A 162 -9.10 -19.55 -13.54
C SER A 162 -10.29 -19.78 -14.48
N ARG A 163 -11.49 -19.40 -14.06
CA ARG A 163 -12.73 -19.55 -14.87
C ARG A 163 -12.65 -18.84 -16.23
N GLY A 164 -11.88 -17.76 -16.32
CA GLY A 164 -11.66 -17.02 -17.57
C GLY A 164 -10.39 -17.44 -18.32
N GLY A 165 -9.61 -18.37 -17.76
CA GLY A 165 -8.31 -18.77 -18.25
C GLY A 165 -7.34 -17.60 -18.43
N ARG A 166 -6.34 -17.82 -19.29
CA ARG A 166 -5.31 -16.81 -19.63
C ARG A 166 -5.86 -15.47 -20.10
N ARG A 167 -6.98 -15.46 -20.82
CA ARG A 167 -7.63 -14.23 -21.33
C ARG A 167 -8.16 -13.31 -20.22
N ALA A 168 -8.39 -13.81 -19.01
CA ALA A 168 -8.78 -13.00 -17.86
C ALA A 168 -7.59 -12.35 -17.13
N GLY A 169 -6.35 -12.73 -17.47
CA GLY A 169 -5.13 -12.22 -16.85
C GLY A 169 -4.71 -10.80 -17.28
N GLY A 170 -5.37 -10.21 -18.29
CA GLY A 170 -4.97 -8.91 -18.87
C GLY A 170 -5.06 -7.69 -17.94
N THR A 171 -5.57 -7.86 -16.72
CA THR A 171 -5.65 -6.78 -15.72
C THR A 171 -4.64 -6.96 -14.56
N ILE A 172 -3.89 -8.06 -14.56
CA ILE A 172 -2.91 -8.39 -13.53
C ILE A 172 -1.54 -8.47 -14.20
N CYS A 173 -0.59 -7.64 -13.74
CA CYS A 173 0.61 -7.38 -14.52
C CYS A 173 1.88 -7.55 -13.67
N VAL A 174 2.84 -8.30 -14.21
CA VAL A 174 4.26 -8.21 -13.91
C VAL A 174 5.03 -8.52 -15.20
N GLN A 175 6.15 -7.85 -15.43
CA GLN A 175 6.98 -8.09 -16.62
C GLN A 175 8.06 -9.12 -16.32
N SER A 176 8.28 -10.04 -17.27
CA SER A 176 9.28 -11.12 -17.15
C SER A 176 10.69 -10.58 -16.86
N ARG A 177 11.09 -9.48 -17.50
CA ARG A 177 12.38 -8.82 -17.27
C ARG A 177 12.56 -8.31 -15.83
N TRP A 178 11.49 -7.94 -15.14
CA TRP A 178 11.55 -7.51 -13.75
C TRP A 178 11.68 -8.72 -12.84
N TRP A 179 10.82 -9.72 -13.02
CA TRP A 179 10.86 -10.97 -12.24
C TRP A 179 12.21 -11.67 -12.29
N ARG A 180 12.82 -11.73 -13.49
CA ARG A 180 14.11 -12.39 -13.71
C ARG A 180 15.32 -11.53 -13.32
N SER A 181 15.10 -10.31 -12.82
CA SER A 181 16.17 -9.47 -12.30
C SER A 181 16.72 -10.07 -11.00
N PRO A 182 18.05 -10.07 -10.77
CA PRO A 182 18.64 -10.61 -9.54
C PRO A 182 18.19 -9.89 -8.26
N ASP A 183 17.69 -8.66 -8.38
CA ASP A 183 17.25 -7.86 -7.23
C ASP A 183 15.75 -7.98 -6.95
N PHE A 184 15.00 -8.73 -7.78
CA PHE A 184 13.57 -8.93 -7.56
C PHE A 184 13.38 -9.90 -6.38
N PRO A 185 12.60 -9.52 -5.35
CA PRO A 185 12.50 -10.30 -4.12
C PRO A 185 11.51 -11.47 -4.26
N THR A 186 11.82 -12.45 -5.12
CA THR A 186 10.96 -13.60 -5.40
C THR A 186 10.65 -14.43 -4.14
N GLU A 187 11.52 -14.40 -3.12
CA GLU A 187 11.31 -15.09 -1.84
C GLU A 187 10.07 -14.60 -1.05
N LEU A 188 9.59 -13.38 -1.33
CA LEU A 188 8.42 -12.81 -0.67
C LEU A 188 7.11 -13.28 -1.30
N MET A 189 7.17 -13.92 -2.47
CA MET A 189 6.01 -14.17 -3.32
C MET A 189 5.19 -15.35 -2.81
N ARG A 190 3.88 -15.19 -2.84
CA ARG A 190 2.86 -16.17 -2.48
C ARG A 190 1.83 -16.27 -3.59
N ASP A 191 1.41 -17.49 -3.93
CA ASP A 191 0.40 -17.70 -4.97
C ASP A 191 -0.92 -17.08 -4.51
N CYS A 192 -1.52 -16.25 -5.39
CA CYS A 192 -2.74 -15.53 -5.08
C CYS A 192 -3.97 -16.29 -5.56
N ILE A 193 -4.48 -17.16 -4.69
CA ILE A 193 -5.69 -17.93 -4.96
C ILE A 193 -6.86 -17.25 -4.24
N ASN A 194 -7.91 -16.91 -4.98
CA ASN A 194 -9.10 -16.29 -4.40
C ASN A 194 -9.92 -17.32 -3.59
N THR A 195 -10.55 -16.86 -2.52
CA THR A 195 -11.52 -17.66 -1.73
C THR A 195 -12.76 -18.04 -2.55
N ARG A 196 -13.07 -17.28 -3.61
CA ARG A 196 -14.03 -17.63 -4.65
C ARG A 196 -13.32 -18.41 -5.74
N GLU A 197 -13.64 -19.70 -5.84
CA GLU A 197 -13.00 -20.63 -6.76
C GLU A 197 -12.94 -20.10 -8.20
N GLY A 198 -11.72 -20.16 -8.76
CA GLY A 198 -11.40 -19.76 -10.13
C GLY A 198 -11.58 -18.27 -10.45
N LEU A 199 -11.78 -17.40 -9.46
CA LEU A 199 -11.83 -15.94 -9.68
C LEU A 199 -10.44 -15.31 -9.52
N LEU A 200 -10.04 -14.45 -10.46
CA LEU A 200 -8.83 -13.65 -10.35
C LEU A 200 -9.04 -12.38 -9.52
N MET A 201 -8.00 -11.93 -8.81
CA MET A 201 -8.05 -10.74 -7.97
C MET A 201 -7.51 -9.50 -8.67
N HIS A 202 -8.32 -8.44 -8.71
CA HIS A 202 -7.88 -7.09 -9.11
C HIS A 202 -7.84 -6.10 -7.93
N THR A 203 -8.05 -6.59 -6.70
CA THR A 203 -8.06 -5.77 -5.47
C THR A 203 -6.62 -5.53 -5.01
N LYS A 204 -6.30 -4.26 -4.67
CA LYS A 204 -5.00 -3.89 -4.09
C LYS A 204 -5.20 -3.63 -2.61
N MET A 205 -4.43 -4.33 -1.79
CA MET A 205 -4.56 -4.23 -0.34
C MET A 205 -3.25 -4.50 0.38
N VAL A 206 -3.12 -3.90 1.57
CA VAL A 206 -2.05 -4.19 2.54
C VAL A 206 -2.74 -4.53 3.85
N LEU A 207 -2.54 -5.73 4.35
CA LEU A 207 -3.02 -6.17 5.66
C LEU A 207 -1.84 -6.13 6.62
N VAL A 208 -1.97 -5.33 7.68
CA VAL A 208 -0.90 -5.12 8.67
C VAL A 208 -1.36 -5.62 10.03
N ARG A 209 -0.55 -6.46 10.65
CA ARG A 209 -0.83 -7.02 11.98
C ARG A 209 0.43 -7.01 12.84
N GLY A 210 0.30 -6.56 14.09
CA GLY A 210 1.36 -6.57 15.11
C GLY A 210 0.80 -7.08 16.43
N GLN A 211 1.60 -7.03 17.51
CA GLN A 211 1.17 -7.61 18.79
C GLN A 211 -0.12 -6.99 19.34
N ARG A 212 -0.31 -5.68 19.15
CA ARG A 212 -1.41 -4.92 19.78
C ARG A 212 -2.30 -4.18 18.79
N ARG A 213 -2.00 -4.24 17.50
CA ARG A 213 -2.59 -3.39 16.47
C ARG A 213 -2.74 -4.16 15.18
N ALA A 214 -3.87 -3.97 14.51
CA ALA A 214 -4.07 -4.42 13.15
C ALA A 214 -4.83 -3.36 12.36
N TRP A 215 -4.53 -3.24 11.08
CA TRP A 215 -5.19 -2.32 10.17
C TRP A 215 -4.99 -2.75 8.72
N ALA A 216 -5.86 -2.30 7.84
CA ALA A 216 -5.81 -2.64 6.42
C ALA A 216 -5.78 -1.36 5.57
N TYR A 217 -4.97 -1.35 4.52
CA TYR A 217 -5.14 -0.44 3.39
C TYR A 217 -5.93 -1.15 2.28
N VAL A 218 -6.92 -0.46 1.72
CA VAL A 218 -7.64 -0.89 0.50
C VAL A 218 -7.68 0.29 -0.46
N GLY A 219 -7.20 0.09 -1.69
CA GLY A 219 -7.14 1.19 -2.66
C GLY A 219 -6.75 0.76 -4.07
N SER A 220 -6.24 1.70 -4.84
CA SER A 220 -5.86 1.51 -6.25
C SER A 220 -4.38 1.14 -6.43
N ALA A 221 -3.52 1.51 -5.48
CA ALA A 221 -2.07 1.50 -5.65
C ALA A 221 -1.51 0.08 -5.83
N ASN A 222 -1.00 -0.20 -7.02
CA ASN A 222 -0.21 -1.40 -7.28
C ASN A 222 1.11 -1.37 -6.50
N LEU A 223 1.77 -2.53 -6.32
CA LEU A 223 3.06 -2.58 -5.65
C LEU A 223 4.15 -2.13 -6.63
N SER A 224 4.32 -0.81 -6.73
CA SER A 224 5.30 -0.18 -7.61
C SER A 224 5.69 1.21 -7.10
N GLU A 225 6.90 1.65 -7.42
CA GLU A 225 7.34 3.02 -7.15
C GLU A 225 6.56 4.06 -7.95
N SER A 226 5.91 3.68 -9.06
CA SER A 226 5.08 4.62 -9.82
C SER A 226 3.81 4.97 -9.05
N ALA A 227 3.24 3.99 -8.34
CA ALA A 227 2.03 4.12 -7.53
C ALA A 227 2.29 4.69 -6.13
N TRP A 228 3.36 4.25 -5.46
CA TRP A 228 3.66 4.66 -4.07
C TRP A 228 4.77 5.73 -3.96
N GLY A 229 5.44 6.04 -5.07
CA GLY A 229 6.55 6.98 -5.10
C GLY A 229 7.91 6.39 -4.69
N ARG A 230 8.98 7.17 -4.91
CA ARG A 230 10.34 6.91 -4.41
C ARG A 230 10.97 8.22 -3.92
N LEU A 231 11.51 8.22 -2.70
CA LEU A 231 12.36 9.30 -2.23
C LEU A 231 13.72 9.27 -2.92
N CYS A 232 14.03 10.37 -3.62
CA CYS A 232 15.30 10.62 -4.27
C CYS A 232 15.95 11.90 -3.73
N LYS A 233 17.23 12.10 -4.04
CA LYS A 233 17.91 13.37 -3.80
C LYS A 233 17.63 14.29 -4.97
N ASP A 234 17.05 15.45 -4.70
CA ASP A 234 16.87 16.48 -5.70
C ASP A 234 18.24 17.03 -6.13
N ARG A 235 18.46 17.16 -7.44
CA ARG A 235 19.78 17.52 -7.98
C ARG A 235 20.12 18.99 -7.77
N GLN A 236 19.12 19.87 -7.75
CA GLN A 236 19.33 21.31 -7.64
C GLN A 236 19.49 21.73 -6.19
N SER A 237 18.59 21.29 -5.32
CA SER A 237 18.58 21.68 -3.90
C SER A 237 19.38 20.73 -3.00
N GLY A 238 19.68 19.52 -3.46
CA GLY A 238 20.28 18.46 -2.64
C GLY A 238 19.34 17.88 -1.59
N LYS A 239 18.09 18.37 -1.48
CA LYS A 239 17.09 17.94 -0.50
C LYS A 239 16.41 16.64 -0.91
N ALA A 240 15.72 16.02 0.04
CA ALA A 240 14.85 14.87 -0.24
C ALA A 240 13.64 15.31 -1.09
N LYS A 241 13.32 14.52 -2.12
CA LYS A 241 12.17 14.71 -2.99
C LYS A 241 11.44 13.38 -3.20
N MET A 242 10.14 13.37 -2.94
CA MET A 242 9.27 12.24 -3.26
C MET A 242 8.85 12.34 -4.73
N SER A 243 9.28 11.38 -5.55
CA SER A 243 8.92 11.31 -6.97
C SER A 243 7.80 10.30 -7.19
N CYS A 244 6.66 10.76 -7.67
CA CYS A 244 5.47 9.95 -7.95
C CYS A 244 5.06 10.05 -9.42
N ARG A 245 4.51 8.98 -10.00
CA ARG A 245 4.12 8.96 -11.42
C ARG A 245 2.62 8.81 -11.66
N ASN A 246 1.91 8.19 -10.72
CA ASN A 246 0.49 7.88 -10.87
C ASN A 246 -0.38 8.68 -9.93
N TRP A 247 -1.66 8.79 -10.30
CA TRP A 247 -2.74 9.09 -9.38
C TRP A 247 -3.19 7.80 -8.71
N GLU A 248 -3.18 7.78 -7.39
CA GLU A 248 -3.67 6.64 -6.60
C GLU A 248 -4.45 7.17 -5.39
N CYS A 249 -5.43 6.41 -4.91
CA CYS A 249 -6.08 6.68 -3.64
C CYS A 249 -6.52 5.39 -2.95
N GLY A 250 -6.73 5.47 -1.64
CA GLY A 250 -7.22 4.36 -0.84
C GLY A 250 -7.50 4.77 0.60
N VAL A 251 -8.02 3.81 1.36
CA VAL A 251 -8.46 4.00 2.73
C VAL A 251 -7.67 3.09 3.66
N VAL A 252 -7.20 3.65 4.77
CA VAL A 252 -6.65 2.92 5.91
C VAL A 252 -7.79 2.71 6.92
N VAL A 253 -8.05 1.45 7.24
CA VAL A 253 -9.10 0.99 8.14
C VAL A 253 -8.46 0.30 9.34
N PRO A 254 -8.45 0.92 10.53
CA PRO A 254 -8.06 0.25 11.76
C PRO A 254 -8.98 -0.92 12.08
N VAL A 255 -8.41 -2.00 12.61
CA VAL A 255 -9.17 -3.11 13.17
C VAL A 255 -9.35 -2.88 14.67
N PRO A 256 -10.58 -2.91 15.20
CA PRO A 256 -10.81 -2.90 16.64
C PRO A 256 -10.20 -4.15 17.28
N VAL A 257 -9.06 -4.01 17.96
CA VAL A 257 -8.47 -5.14 18.68
C VAL A 257 -9.13 -5.18 20.07
N GLY A 258 -10.04 -6.14 20.28
CA GLY A 258 -10.58 -6.43 21.61
C GLY A 258 -9.43 -6.74 22.57
N GLY A 259 -9.47 -6.16 23.77
CA GLY A 259 -8.36 -6.19 24.72
C GLY A 259 -7.82 -7.61 24.97
N GLY A 260 -6.57 -7.86 24.55
CA GLY A 260 -5.78 -9.03 24.96
C GLY A 260 -5.35 -10.03 23.88
N GLY A 261 -5.80 -9.90 22.63
CA GLY A 261 -5.45 -10.86 21.57
C GLY A 261 -4.24 -10.43 20.71
N VAL A 262 -3.25 -11.31 20.56
CA VAL A 262 -2.20 -11.18 19.54
C VAL A 262 -2.85 -11.28 18.15
N ALA A 263 -2.61 -10.32 17.26
CA ALA A 263 -3.04 -10.38 15.86
C ALA A 263 -2.18 -11.38 15.05
N ALA A 264 -2.03 -12.60 15.55
CA ALA A 264 -1.13 -13.62 15.01
C ALA A 264 -1.63 -14.21 13.68
N ASP A 265 -2.93 -14.15 13.41
CA ASP A 265 -3.55 -14.65 12.19
C ASP A 265 -4.41 -13.57 11.50
N LEU A 266 -4.58 -13.70 10.19
CA LEU A 266 -5.40 -12.83 9.36
C LEU A 266 -6.90 -12.92 9.69
N GLY A 267 -7.32 -13.89 10.52
CA GLY A 267 -8.63 -13.90 11.16
C GLY A 267 -8.97 -12.61 11.93
N VAL A 268 -7.96 -11.84 12.37
CA VAL A 268 -8.16 -10.53 13.04
C VAL A 268 -8.95 -9.54 12.18
N PHE A 269 -8.88 -9.65 10.84
CA PHE A 269 -9.59 -8.75 9.93
C PHE A 269 -11.08 -9.09 9.76
N ARG A 270 -11.52 -10.24 10.29
CA ARG A 270 -12.92 -10.70 10.18
C ARG A 270 -13.86 -9.65 10.75
N GLY A 271 -14.89 -9.30 9.98
CA GLY A 271 -15.86 -8.26 10.35
C GLY A 271 -15.41 -6.82 10.11
N THR A 272 -14.14 -6.59 9.74
CA THR A 272 -13.63 -5.24 9.40
C THR A 272 -13.35 -5.11 7.90
N VAL A 273 -12.48 -5.96 7.34
CA VAL A 273 -12.17 -5.99 5.91
C VAL A 273 -12.13 -7.45 5.43
N PRO A 274 -12.79 -7.81 4.31
CA PRO A 274 -12.69 -9.16 3.78
C PRO A 274 -11.26 -9.51 3.38
N VAL A 275 -10.85 -10.77 3.58
CA VAL A 275 -9.58 -11.30 3.08
C VAL A 275 -9.92 -12.20 1.88
N PRO A 276 -9.88 -11.69 0.63
CA PRO A 276 -10.42 -12.40 -0.53
C PRO A 276 -9.51 -13.50 -1.07
N MET A 277 -8.34 -13.73 -0.47
CA MET A 277 -7.36 -14.74 -0.86
C MET A 277 -7.20 -15.82 0.20
N GLN A 278 -6.76 -17.00 -0.21
CA GLN A 278 -6.35 -18.07 0.70
C GLN A 278 -5.15 -17.64 1.53
N VAL A 279 -5.23 -17.90 2.84
CA VAL A 279 -4.22 -17.50 3.82
C VAL A 279 -3.97 -18.63 4.83
N PRO A 280 -2.70 -18.89 5.22
CA PRO A 280 -1.48 -18.30 4.66
C PRO A 280 -1.29 -18.73 3.18
N GLY A 281 -0.88 -17.80 2.32
CA GLY A 281 -0.64 -18.12 0.92
C GLY A 281 0.52 -19.11 0.77
N ARG A 282 0.40 -20.03 -0.20
CA ARG A 282 1.47 -20.96 -0.57
C ARG A 282 2.65 -20.20 -1.16
N ALA A 283 3.88 -20.49 -0.72
CA ALA A 283 5.07 -19.96 -1.36
C ALA A 283 5.24 -20.50 -2.79
N TYR A 284 5.79 -19.68 -3.67
CA TYR A 284 6.16 -20.12 -5.01
C TYR A 284 7.21 -21.25 -4.93
N GLY A 285 7.05 -22.26 -5.75
CA GLY A 285 8.05 -23.29 -6.00
C GLY A 285 9.25 -22.74 -6.76
N ALA A 286 10.38 -23.43 -6.68
CA ALA A 286 11.65 -22.98 -7.26
C ALA A 286 11.60 -22.73 -8.79
N THR A 287 10.69 -23.40 -9.49
CA THR A 287 10.52 -23.31 -10.94
C THR A 287 9.20 -22.65 -11.35
N GLU A 288 8.37 -22.22 -10.39
CA GLU A 288 7.10 -21.57 -10.69
C GLU A 288 7.33 -20.12 -11.11
N GLU A 289 6.66 -19.73 -12.20
CA GLU A 289 6.64 -18.35 -12.68
C GLU A 289 5.28 -17.70 -12.37
N PRO A 290 5.28 -16.38 -12.10
CA PRO A 290 4.05 -15.63 -11.99
C PRO A 290 3.37 -15.55 -13.35
N TRP A 291 2.10 -15.15 -13.37
CA TRP A 291 1.49 -14.71 -14.61
C TRP A 291 2.22 -13.49 -15.19
N PHE A 292 2.84 -13.64 -16.36
CA PHE A 292 3.42 -12.50 -17.08
C PHE A 292 2.39 -11.86 -18.00
N PHE A 293 2.35 -10.53 -18.00
CA PHE A 293 1.42 -9.78 -18.85
C PHE A 293 1.62 -10.06 -20.35
N ASP A 294 2.87 -10.34 -20.77
CA ASP A 294 3.20 -10.69 -22.16
C ASP A 294 2.67 -12.09 -22.58
N GLY A 295 2.05 -12.85 -21.66
CA GLY A 295 1.42 -14.14 -21.91
C GLY A 295 -0.09 -14.09 -22.16
N ALA A 296 -0.68 -12.89 -22.25
CA ALA A 296 -2.10 -12.63 -22.53
C ALA A 296 -2.45 -12.73 -24.03
#